data_AF-A0A3A4QR08-F1
#
_entry.id   AF-A0A3A4QR08-F1
#
_cell.length_a   1.000
_cell.length_b   1.000
_cell.length_c   1.000
_cell.angle_alpha   90.00
_cell.angle_beta   90.00
_cell.angle_gamma   90.00
#
_symmetry.space_group_name_H-M   'P 1'
#
loop_
_entity.id
_entity.type
_entity.pdbx_description
1 polymer ?
#
loop_
_entity_poly.entity_id
_entity_poly.type
_entity_poly.pdbx_seq_one_letter_code
_entity_poly.pdbx_strand_id
1 'polypeptide(L)'
;MSIFTEILAILGFVIRALGFAVLGFGVGRFTMDAYKKAAWQVQIALAVGFFGLLVGLTNYSSPASMGMFAIGAGAAMLMSFATRKEDDPEESQKS
;
A
#
# COMPACT_ATOMS: atom_id res chain seq x y z
N MET A 1 33.90 -6.13 10.22
CA MET A 1 32.69 -5.65 10.90
C MET A 1 32.37 -6.59 12.04
N SER A 2 31.82 -6.10 13.16
CA SER A 2 31.49 -6.98 14.29
C SER A 2 30.12 -7.64 14.07
N ILE A 3 29.94 -8.87 14.54
CA ILE A 3 28.66 -9.60 14.49
C ILE A 3 27.49 -8.78 15.04
N PHE A 4 27.74 -7.99 16.09
CA PHE A 4 26.72 -7.11 16.68
C PHE A 4 26.21 -6.06 15.68
N THR A 5 27.11 -5.45 14.90
CA THR A 5 26.72 -4.47 13.87
C THR A 5 25.94 -5.10 12.72
N GLU A 6 26.24 -6.35 12.36
CA GLU A 6 25.48 -7.09 11.35
C GLU A 6 24.06 -7.41 11.81
N ILE A 7 23.89 -7.87 13.05
CA ILE A 7 22.57 -8.17 13.62
C ILE A 7 21.70 -6.90 13.64
N LEU A 8 22.25 -5.77 14.08
CA LEU A 8 21.54 -4.50 14.08
C LEU A 8 21.18 -4.03 12.67
N ALA A 9 22.08 -4.25 11.70
CA ALA A 9 21.81 -3.91 10.30
C ALA A 9 20.65 -4.73 9.71
N ILE A 10 20.62 -6.04 9.99
CA ILE A 10 19.54 -6.94 9.54
C ILE A 10 18.21 -6.53 10.18
N LEU A 11 18.19 -6.28 11.50
CA LEU A 11 17.00 -5.80 12.19
C LEU A 11 16.51 -4.47 11.61
N GLY A 12 17.41 -3.53 11.38
CA GLY A 12 17.08 -2.25 10.74
C GLY A 12 16.48 -2.43 9.35
N PHE A 13 17.00 -3.36 8.56
CA PHE A 13 16.47 -3.68 7.24
C PHE A 13 15.06 -4.27 7.31
N VAL A 14 14.81 -5.22 8.22
CA VAL A 14 13.49 -5.85 8.41
C VAL A 14 12.47 -4.84 8.93
N ILE A 15 12.82 -4.04 9.93
CA ILE A 15 11.94 -3.00 10.47
C ILE A 15 11.58 -1.99 9.39
N ARG A 16 12.55 -1.58 8.56
CA ARG A 16 12.29 -0.70 7.41
C ARG A 16 11.33 -1.35 6.42
N ALA A 17 11.57 -2.59 6.05
CA ALA A 17 10.70 -3.34 5.13
C ALA A 17 9.25 -3.42 5.65
N LEU A 18 9.07 -3.74 6.93
CA LEU A 18 7.76 -3.76 7.58
C LEU A 18 7.12 -2.38 7.64
N GLY A 19 7.89 -1.33 7.97
CA GLY A 19 7.41 0.05 7.98
C GLY A 19 6.89 0.49 6.61
N PHE A 20 7.60 0.15 5.53
CA PHE A 20 7.14 0.43 4.17
C PHE A 20 5.92 -0.39 3.77
N ALA A 21 5.80 -1.65 4.20
CA ALA A 21 4.59 -2.45 3.97
C ALA A 21 3.36 -1.84 4.66
N VAL A 22 3.49 -1.44 5.93
CA VAL A 22 2.40 -0.79 6.67
C VAL A 22 2.05 0.57 6.06
N LEU A 23 3.06 1.37 5.68
CA LEU A 23 2.87 2.65 5.02
C LEU A 23 2.16 2.47 3.67
N GLY A 24 2.60 1.50 2.87
CA GLY A 24 1.96 1.12 1.62
C GLY A 24 0.50 0.74 1.82
N PHE A 25 0.22 -0.11 2.81
CA PHE A 25 -1.13 -0.52 3.15
C PHE A 25 -2.03 0.66 3.54
N GLY A 26 -1.54 1.53 4.44
CA GLY A 26 -2.26 2.72 4.87
C GLY A 26 -2.56 3.69 3.72
N VAL A 27 -1.55 4.01 2.91
CA VAL A 27 -1.69 4.90 1.75
C VAL A 27 -2.61 4.30 0.70
N GLY A 28 -2.48 3.01 0.40
CA GLY A 28 -3.33 2.30 -0.56
C GLY A 28 -4.79 2.28 -0.13
N ARG A 29 -5.06 2.00 1.17
CA ARG A 29 -6.42 2.00 1.70
C ARG A 29 -7.02 3.41 1.71
N PHE A 30 -6.27 4.41 2.20
CA PHE A 30 -6.68 5.81 2.18
C PHE A 30 -7.01 6.29 0.76
N THR A 31 -6.12 6.01 -0.20
CA THR A 31 -6.31 6.41 -1.60
C THR A 31 -7.59 5.82 -2.15
N MET A 32 -7.84 4.52 -1.92
CA MET A 32 -9.03 3.84 -2.43
C MET A 32 -10.33 4.36 -1.76
N ASP A 33 -10.32 4.53 -0.44
CA ASP A 33 -11.49 5.01 0.30
C ASP A 33 -11.86 6.46 -0.08
N ALA A 34 -10.85 7.31 -0.30
CA ALA A 34 -11.05 8.67 -0.80
C ALA A 34 -11.48 8.67 -2.28
N TYR A 35 -10.87 7.83 -3.12
CA TYR A 35 -11.15 7.75 -4.55
C TYR A 35 -12.61 7.36 -4.83
N LYS A 36 -13.15 6.42 -4.05
CA LYS A 36 -14.54 5.96 -4.18
C LYS A 36 -15.58 7.03 -3.86
N LYS A 37 -15.27 8.00 -2.99
CA LYS A 37 -16.19 9.05 -2.53
C LYS A 37 -15.98 10.41 -3.22
N ALA A 38 -14.90 10.55 -3.97
CA ALA A 38 -14.43 11.79 -4.53
C ALA A 38 -15.12 12.15 -5.86
N ALA A 39 -15.23 13.45 -6.12
CA ALA A 39 -15.51 13.97 -7.47
C ALA A 39 -14.33 13.67 -8.43
N TRP A 40 -14.60 13.69 -9.73
CA TRP A 40 -13.65 13.26 -10.76
C TRP A 40 -12.30 14.03 -10.73
N GLN A 41 -12.29 15.31 -10.34
CA GLN A 41 -11.05 16.08 -10.21
C GLN A 41 -10.16 15.53 -9.08
N VAL A 42 -10.78 15.19 -7.95
CA VAL A 42 -10.08 14.66 -6.78
C VAL A 42 -9.63 13.21 -7.04
N GLN A 43 -10.39 12.43 -7.81
CA GLN A 43 -9.96 11.10 -8.27
C GLN A 43 -8.66 11.16 -9.08
N ILE A 44 -8.55 12.10 -10.02
CA ILE A 44 -7.31 12.32 -10.78
C ILE A 44 -6.18 12.73 -9.85
N ALA A 45 -6.42 13.67 -8.93
CA ALA A 45 -5.40 14.11 -7.97
C ALA A 45 -4.90 12.97 -7.07
N LEU A 46 -5.80 12.08 -6.63
CA LEU A 46 -5.47 10.90 -5.84
C LEU A 46 -4.65 9.88 -6.64
N ALA A 47 -5.04 9.60 -7.88
CA ALA A 47 -4.29 8.69 -8.75
C ALA A 47 -2.89 9.23 -9.06
N VAL A 48 -2.80 10.49 -9.49
CA VAL A 48 -1.52 11.16 -9.79
C VAL A 48 -0.66 11.27 -8.52
N GLY A 49 -1.26 11.60 -7.38
CA GLY A 49 -0.56 11.67 -6.09
C GLY A 49 -0.02 10.31 -5.65
N PHE A 50 -0.79 9.23 -5.82
CA PHE A 50 -0.37 7.88 -5.48
C PHE A 50 0.78 7.39 -6.35
N PHE A 51 0.68 7.54 -7.68
CA PHE A 51 1.76 7.18 -8.59
C PHE A 51 2.97 8.11 -8.45
N GLY A 52 2.75 9.40 -8.22
CA GLY A 52 3.80 10.37 -7.92
C GLY A 52 4.57 9.99 -6.66
N LEU A 53 3.87 9.50 -5.62
CA LEU A 53 4.50 8.99 -4.41
C LEU A 53 5.29 7.70 -4.68
N LEU A 54 4.79 6.78 -5.49
CA LEU A 54 5.55 5.60 -5.93
C LEU A 54 6.86 5.98 -6.65
N VAL A 55 6.78 6.91 -7.60
CA VAL A 55 7.96 7.40 -8.35
C VAL A 55 8.90 8.19 -7.43
N GLY A 56 8.37 8.97 -6.50
CA GLY A 56 9.15 9.69 -5.49
C GLY A 56 9.91 8.71 -4.60
N LEU A 57 9.22 7.71 -4.05
CA LEU A 57 9.86 6.64 -3.28
C LEU A 57 10.90 5.89 -4.11
N THR A 58 10.73 5.82 -5.44
CA THR A 58 11.71 5.22 -6.35
C THR A 58 13.08 5.87 -6.32
N ASN A 59 13.13 7.18 -6.13
CA ASN A 59 14.40 7.91 -6.09
C ASN A 59 15.03 7.94 -4.69
N TYR A 60 14.24 7.81 -3.62
CA TYR A 60 14.70 8.02 -2.25
C TYR A 60 14.80 6.73 -1.41
N SER A 61 14.27 5.61 -1.90
CA SER A 61 14.20 4.36 -1.13
C SER A 61 14.92 3.22 -1.83
N SER A 62 15.32 2.20 -1.06
CA SER A 62 15.89 0.99 -1.64
C SER A 62 14.83 0.20 -2.42
N PRO A 63 15.22 -0.58 -3.46
CA PRO A 63 14.29 -1.40 -4.23
C PRO A 63 13.45 -2.35 -3.36
N ALA A 64 14.04 -2.90 -2.30
CA ALA A 64 13.34 -3.78 -1.36
C ALA A 64 12.25 -3.04 -0.57
N SER A 65 12.53 -1.83 -0.09
CA SER A 65 11.55 -1.01 0.63
C SER A 65 10.39 -0.58 -0.28
N MET A 66 10.68 -0.25 -1.54
CA MET A 66 9.67 0.01 -2.56
C MET A 66 8.78 -1.20 -2.84
N GLY A 67 9.37 -2.38 -3.01
CA GLY A 67 8.62 -3.61 -3.22
C GLY A 67 7.65 -3.87 -2.08
N MET A 68 8.10 -3.67 -0.83
CA MET A 68 7.24 -3.82 0.35
C MET A 68 6.11 -2.79 0.39
N PHE A 69 6.37 -1.53 0.02
CA PHE A 69 5.33 -0.52 -0.13
C PHE A 69 4.29 -0.92 -1.19
N ALA A 70 4.74 -1.35 -2.37
CA ALA A 70 3.85 -1.76 -3.45
C ALA A 70 3.01 -2.98 -3.05
N ILE A 71 3.59 -3.96 -2.35
CA ILE A 71 2.87 -5.11 -1.79
C ILE A 71 1.81 -4.65 -0.78
N GLY A 72 2.17 -3.78 0.16
CA GLY A 72 1.24 -3.26 1.15
C GLY A 72 0.07 -2.51 0.50
N ALA A 73 0.37 -1.61 -0.43
CA ALA A 73 -0.64 -0.82 -1.13
C ALA A 73 -1.53 -1.69 -2.01
N GLY A 74 -0.95 -2.65 -2.74
CA GLY A 74 -1.69 -3.61 -3.55
C GLY A 74 -2.62 -4.48 -2.70
N ALA A 75 -2.14 -5.00 -1.56
CA ALA A 75 -2.96 -5.76 -0.62
C ALA A 75 -4.15 -4.95 -0.09
N ALA A 76 -3.94 -3.68 0.26
CA ALA A 76 -5.00 -2.78 0.69
C ALA A 76 -6.05 -2.53 -0.41
N MET A 77 -5.61 -2.31 -1.65
CA MET A 77 -6.50 -2.11 -2.78
C MET A 77 -7.33 -3.37 -3.08
N LEU A 78 -6.68 -4.54 -3.11
CA LEU A 78 -7.36 -5.83 -3.34
C LEU A 78 -8.40 -6.11 -2.25
N MET A 79 -8.07 -5.90 -0.97
CA MET A 79 -9.05 -6.02 0.12
C MET A 79 -10.23 -5.07 -0.06
N SER A 80 -9.99 -3.83 -0.49
CA SER A 80 -11.05 -2.85 -0.72
C SER A 80 -11.99 -3.24 -1.89
N PHE A 81 -11.54 -4.07 -2.81
CA PHE A 81 -12.41 -4.68 -3.84
C PHE A 81 -13.14 -5.93 -3.33
N ALA A 82 -12.50 -6.74 -2.49
CA ALA A 82 -13.09 -7.94 -1.89
C ALA A 82 -14.28 -7.62 -0.97
N THR A 83 -14.17 -6.58 -0.12
CA THR A 83 -15.27 -6.14 0.75
C THR A 83 -16.51 -5.72 -0.05
N ARG A 84 -16.33 -5.26 -1.30
CA ARG A 84 -17.44 -4.86 -2.16
C ARG A 84 -18.27 -6.05 -2.66
N LYS A 85 -17.74 -7.27 -2.59
CA LYS A 85 -18.43 -8.49 -3.02
C LYS A 85 -19.34 -9.05 -1.92
N GLU A 86 -19.06 -8.76 -0.66
CA GLU A 86 -19.89 -9.16 0.48
C GLU A 86 -21.08 -8.21 0.70
N ASP A 87 -20.98 -6.94 0.29
CA ASP A 87 -22.03 -5.94 0.42
C ASP A 87 -23.03 -5.94 -0.78
N ASP A 88 -22.99 -6.94 -1.66
CA ASP A 88 -23.91 -7.07 -2.79
C ASP A 88 -25.07 -8.04 -2.41
N PRO A 89 -26.28 -7.55 -2.07
CA PRO A 89 -27.38 -8.39 -1.59
C PRO A 89 -27.97 -9.35 -2.64
N GLU A 90 -27.44 -9.40 -3.86
CA GLU A 90 -27.95 -10.26 -4.94
C GLU A 90 -27.26 -11.64 -5.05
N GLU A 91 -26.14 -11.92 -4.36
CA GLU A 91 -25.44 -13.22 -4.47
C GLU A 91 -25.82 -14.23 -3.36
N SER A 92 -26.70 -13.87 -2.41
CA SER A 92 -27.10 -14.74 -1.28
C SER A 92 -28.42 -15.52 -1.50
N GLN A 93 -29.02 -15.52 -2.69
CA GLN A 93 -30.27 -16.27 -2.97
C GLN A 93 -30.14 -17.45 -3.95
N LYS A 94 -28.92 -17.94 -4.24
CA LYS A 94 -28.73 -19.17 -5.02
C LYS A 94 -27.72 -20.14 -4.41
N SER A 95 -27.90 -20.47 -3.13
CA SER A 95 -27.30 -21.69 -2.58
C SER A 95 -28.30 -22.50 -1.78
#